data_AF-A0A1Y3P7Z6-F1
#
_entry.id   AF-A0A1Y3P7Z6-F1
#
_cell.length_a   1.000
_cell.length_b   1.000
_cell.length_c   1.000
_cell.angle_alpha   90.00
_cell.angle_beta   90.00
_cell.angle_gamma   90.00
#
_symmetry.space_group_name_H-M   'P 1'
#
loop_
_entity.id
_entity.type
_entity.pdbx_description
1 polymer ?
#
loop_
_entity_poly.entity_id
_entity_poly.type
_entity_poly.pdbx_seq_one_letter_code
_entity_poly.pdbx_strand_id
1 'polypeptide(L)' 'MNRFALAVLGLSLTTSALAAPKDCEELKAEIEAKIQANNVSSYTLEIVAKGDSHDQNMVVGTCANGTREIIYQKNDR' A
#
# COMPACT_ATOMS: atom_id res chain seq x y z
N MET A 1 11.01 -42.48 19.53
CA MET A 1 10.02 -42.58 20.62
C MET A 1 10.37 -41.45 21.58
N ASN A 2 9.71 -40.29 21.50
CA ASN A 2 8.57 -40.05 22.37
C ASN A 2 7.58 -39.08 21.70
N ARG A 3 6.31 -39.43 21.83
CA ARG A 3 5.15 -38.84 21.17
C ARG A 3 4.21 -38.39 22.29
N PHE A 4 4.12 -37.08 22.52
CA PHE A 4 3.11 -36.42 23.35
C PHE A 4 2.89 -35.03 22.70
N ALA A 5 1.91 -34.88 21.81
CA ALA A 5 0.48 -34.77 22.06
C ALA A 5 0.08 -33.41 22.66
N LEU A 6 -1.02 -32.90 22.10
CA LEU A 6 -1.95 -31.89 22.61
C LEU A 6 -1.74 -30.42 22.23
N ALA A 7 -2.27 -30.11 21.04
CA ALA A 7 -3.27 -29.07 20.79
C ALA A 7 -3.52 -28.02 21.89
N VAL A 8 -3.22 -26.76 21.55
CA VAL A 8 -3.91 -25.56 22.05
C VAL A 8 -4.18 -24.69 20.81
N LEU A 9 -5.33 -24.85 20.15
CA LEU A 9 -6.55 -24.07 20.37
C LEU A 9 -6.34 -22.56 20.26
N GLY A 10 -6.73 -22.02 19.10
CA GLY A 10 -7.48 -20.77 19.02
C GLY A 10 -6.69 -19.48 19.21
N LEU A 11 -6.10 -18.98 18.14
CA LEU A 11 -6.18 -17.56 17.80
C LEU A 11 -6.40 -17.47 16.29
N SER A 12 -7.63 -17.73 15.89
CA SER A 12 -8.21 -17.18 14.68
C SER A 12 -8.25 -15.66 14.80
N LEU A 13 -7.11 -15.01 14.64
CA LEU A 13 -7.07 -13.63 14.19
C LEU A 13 -7.21 -13.66 12.67
N THR A 14 -8.36 -14.16 12.22
CA THR A 14 -8.92 -13.69 10.96
C THR A 14 -9.39 -12.28 11.26
N THR A 15 -8.45 -11.33 11.20
CA THR A 15 -8.83 -9.96 10.90
C THR A 15 -9.39 -10.03 9.48
N SER A 16 -10.70 -10.26 9.40
CA SER A 16 -11.51 -9.89 8.27
C SER A 16 -11.48 -8.36 8.16
N ALA A 17 -10.34 -7.83 7.69
CA ALA A 17 -10.29 -6.51 7.12
C ALA A 17 -11.07 -6.60 5.81
N LEU A 18 -12.37 -6.35 5.96
CA LEU A 18 -13.28 -5.73 5.00
C LEU A 18 -12.77 -5.79 3.56
N ALA A 19 -13.41 -6.67 2.79
CA ALA A 19 -13.40 -6.63 1.34
C ALA A 19 -14.04 -5.31 0.85
N ALA A 20 -13.28 -4.23 0.92
CA ALA A 20 -13.39 -3.08 0.05
C ALA A 20 -12.37 -3.30 -1.09
N PRO A 21 -12.68 -2.93 -2.34
CA PRO A 21 -11.84 -3.20 -3.49
C PRO A 21 -10.48 -2.49 -3.33
N LYS A 22 -9.47 -3.17 -2.76
CA LYS A 22 -8.07 -2.70 -2.58
C LYS A 22 -7.95 -1.19 -2.75
N ASP A 23 -8.42 -0.47 -1.75
CA ASP A 23 -8.52 0.98 -1.83
C ASP A 23 -7.14 1.56 -2.12
N CYS A 24 -7.11 2.57 -2.97
CA CYS A 24 -5.90 3.31 -3.31
C CYS A 24 -5.09 3.73 -2.06
N GLU A 25 -5.75 3.84 -0.91
CA GLU A 25 -5.15 4.10 0.40
C GLU A 25 -4.22 2.99 0.90
N GLU A 26 -4.54 1.70 0.71
CA GLU A 26 -3.65 0.60 1.16
C GLU A 26 -2.37 0.59 0.32
N LEU A 27 -2.51 0.69 -1.01
CA LEU A 27 -1.38 0.76 -1.92
C LEU A 27 -0.54 2.02 -1.66
N LYS A 28 -1.19 3.15 -1.38
CA LYS A 28 -0.53 4.39 -0.96
C LYS A 28 0.31 4.14 0.30
N ALA A 29 -0.26 3.54 1.35
CA ALA A 29 0.44 3.27 2.60
C ALA A 29 1.66 2.34 2.41
N GLU A 30 1.55 1.29 1.58
CA GLU A 30 2.69 0.44 1.22
C GLU A 30 3.80 1.21 0.50
N ILE A 31 3.42 2.09 -0.43
CA ILE A 31 4.36 2.96 -1.14
C ILE A 31 5.03 3.94 -0.16
N GLU A 32 4.27 4.54 0.77
CA GLU A 32 4.83 5.40 1.83
C GLU A 32 5.86 4.68 2.68
N ALA A 33 5.53 3.46 3.14
CA ALA A 33 6.46 2.65 3.92
C ALA A 33 7.76 2.37 3.15
N LYS A 34 7.65 2.06 1.84
CA LYS A 34 8.83 1.89 0.98
C LYS A 34 9.63 3.17 0.82
N ILE A 35 8.99 4.32 0.60
CA ILE A 35 9.67 5.61 0.43
C ILE A 35 10.41 5.99 1.72
N GLN A 36 9.76 5.83 2.88
CA GLN A 36 10.36 6.06 4.18
C GLN A 36 11.55 5.12 4.44
N ALA A 37 11.44 3.85 4.06
CA ALA A 37 12.54 2.90 4.15
C ALA A 37 13.76 3.32 3.30
N ASN A 38 13.55 4.09 2.24
CA ASN A 38 14.61 4.69 1.41
C ASN A 38 15.12 6.02 1.97
N ASN A 39 14.76 6.41 3.20
CA ASN A 39 15.16 7.68 3.85
C ASN A 39 14.77 8.94 3.08
N VAL A 40 13.76 8.85 2.22
CA VAL A 40 13.23 10.00 1.49
C VAL A 40 12.31 10.77 2.45
N SER A 41 12.80 11.90 2.93
CA SER A 41 12.07 12.82 3.77
C SER A 41 11.58 13.99 2.91
N SER A 42 10.29 14.35 3.02
CA SER A 42 9.60 15.38 2.23
C SER A 42 9.12 14.92 0.84
N TYR A 43 8.00 14.20 0.84
CA TYR A 43 7.29 13.82 -0.38
C TYR A 43 5.77 13.88 -0.15
N THR A 44 5.02 13.98 -1.24
CA THR A 44 3.55 13.96 -1.23
C THR A 44 3.08 12.88 -2.19
N LEU A 45 2.18 12.01 -1.71
CA LEU A 45 1.48 11.03 -2.53
C LEU A 45 0.04 11.48 -2.76
N GLU A 46 -0.33 11.63 -4.03
CA GLU A 46 -1.67 12.07 -4.44
C GLU A 46 -2.30 11.03 -5.36
N ILE A 47 -3.61 10.82 -5.20
CA ILE A 47 -4.38 9.89 -6.03
C ILE A 47 -5.11 10.71 -7.07
N VAL A 48 -4.73 10.54 -8.33
CA VAL A 48 -5.31 11.25 -9.47
C VAL A 48 -6.05 10.28 -10.37
N ALA A 49 -6.91 10.80 -11.26
CA ALA A 49 -7.52 10.00 -12.29
C ALA A 49 -6.46 9.56 -13.31
N LYS A 50 -6.66 8.41 -13.94
CA LYS A 50 -5.74 7.93 -14.98
C LYS A 50 -5.60 8.96 -16.10
N GLY A 51 -4.36 9.35 -16.41
CA GLY A 51 -4.04 10.34 -17.43
C GLY A 51 -4.02 11.80 -16.94
N ASP A 52 -4.30 12.03 -15.65
CA ASP A 52 -4.15 13.35 -15.01
C ASP A 52 -2.72 13.55 -14.49
N SER A 53 -1.93 12.48 -14.38
CA SER A 53 -0.50 12.58 -14.08
C SER A 53 0.24 13.31 -15.20
N HIS A 54 0.89 14.43 -14.88
CA HIS A 54 1.68 15.21 -15.84
C HIS A 54 2.87 14.43 -16.39
N ASP A 55 3.49 13.61 -15.54
CA ASP A 55 4.66 12.78 -15.86
C ASP A 55 4.44 11.33 -15.45
N GLN A 56 4.65 10.40 -16.38
CA GLN A 56 4.60 8.96 -16.07
C GLN A 56 5.67 8.54 -15.07
N ASN A 57 6.78 9.27 -14.99
CA ASN A 57 7.84 9.03 -14.01
C ASN A 57 7.43 9.36 -12.57
N MET A 58 6.36 10.14 -12.39
CA MET A 58 5.80 10.41 -11.07
C MET A 58 4.82 9.31 -10.64
N VAL A 59 4.33 8.47 -11.55
CA VAL A 59 3.36 7.43 -11.22
C VAL A 59 4.08 6.28 -10.51
N VAL A 60 3.80 6.11 -9.22
CA VAL A 60 4.39 5.07 -8.37
C VAL A 60 3.48 3.87 -8.17
N GLY A 61 2.21 3.98 -8.59
CA GLY A 61 1.25 2.88 -8.55
C GLY A 61 -0.04 3.22 -9.28
N THR A 62 -0.81 2.19 -9.61
CA THR A 62 -2.17 2.29 -10.15
C THR A 62 -3.13 1.54 -9.24
N CYS A 63 -4.31 2.10 -9.01
CA CYS A 63 -5.31 1.54 -8.10
C CYS A 63 -6.71 1.65 -8.71
N ALA A 64 -7.73 1.14 -8.01
CA ALA A 64 -9.12 1.10 -8.50
C ALA A 64 -9.25 0.46 -9.90
N ASN A 65 -8.61 -0.70 -10.10
CA ASN A 65 -8.57 -1.43 -11.38
C ASN A 65 -7.92 -0.63 -12.54
N GLY A 66 -7.02 0.31 -12.22
CA GLY A 66 -6.34 1.13 -13.22
C GLY A 66 -7.16 2.33 -13.70
N THR A 67 -8.20 2.73 -12.96
CA THR A 67 -8.92 3.99 -13.20
C THR A 67 -8.27 5.19 -12.50
N ARG A 68 -7.42 4.93 -11.49
CA ARG A 68 -6.70 5.93 -10.72
C ARG A 68 -5.21 5.60 -10.64
N GLU A 69 -4.41 6.64 -10.52
CA GLU A 69 -2.95 6.61 -10.45
C GLU A 69 -2.51 7.29 -9.16
N ILE A 70 -1.47 6.75 -8.53
CA ILE A 70 -0.82 7.34 -7.37
C ILE A 70 0.44 8.03 -7.85
N ILE A 71 0.46 9.36 -7.77
CA ILE A 71 1.60 10.17 -8.16
C ILE A 71 2.45 10.52 -6.94
N TYR A 72 3.76 10.52 -7.15
CA TYR A 72 4.78 10.94 -6.21
C TYR A 72 5.26 12.34 -6.59
N GLN A 73 5.07 13.28 -5.67
CA GLN A 73 5.58 14.63 -5.77
C GLN A 73 6.72 14.79 -4.75
N LYS A 74 7.95 14.94 -5.25
CA LYS A 74 9.09 15.25 -4.40
C LYS A 74 8.93 16.69 -3.91
N ASN A 75 8.96 16.89 -2.59
CA ASN A 75 8.93 18.22 -2.00
C ASN A 75 10.39 18.70 -1.83
N ASP A 76 11.14 18.74 -2.94
CA ASP A 76 12.48 19.31 -2.98
C ASP A 76 12.33 20.83 -2.92
N ARG A 77 12.72 21.43 -1.79
CA ARG A 77 12.91 22.87 -1.63
C ARG A 77 14.33 23.25 -2.05
#